data_AF-A0A350AR59-F1
#
_entry.id   AF-A0A350AR59-F1
#
_cell.length_a   1.000
_cell.length_b   1.000
_cell.length_c   1.000
_cell.angle_alpha   90.00
_cell.angle_beta   90.00
_cell.angle_gamma   90.00
#
_symmetry.space_group_name_H-M   'P 1'
#
loop_
_entity.id
_entity.type
_entity.pdbx_description
1 polymer ?
#
loop_
_entity_poly.entity_id
_entity_poly.type
_entity_poly.pdbx_seq_one_letter_code
_entity_poly.pdbx_strand_id
1 'polypeptide(L)'
;DRVDFCTFGNTKPMRVRVVNQYNDNHDYFYVKKADASRIYGLELEELLSPNHINFLVHEDTLIEEHIIGVPGDDFIKEFLPRPDLHEVRLAKEFIKFNERCFVRLLGDMRAYNYVVEVTPDFEQSQYRVRAIDFDQQSYEGRRTLYLPQFFKNNFPVVKLCTDLINVETSKQYQREERTLIKRRLNFALPRVQHLRTCMCADQISSAEKTYQLRKELAKLHNDFRFMLCHSMGEITFLNITITLGLTGAAAYFPEGA
;
A
#
# COMPACT_ATOMS: atom_id res chain seq x y z
N ASP A 1 21.71 -1.24 -20.62
CA ASP A 1 21.49 -2.25 -21.66
C ASP A 1 20.28 -1.91 -22.52
N ARG A 2 19.09 -1.77 -21.93
CA ARG A 2 17.85 -1.46 -22.64
C ARG A 2 17.05 -0.37 -21.93
N VAL A 3 16.40 0.51 -22.69
CA VAL A 3 15.42 1.48 -22.17
C VAL A 3 14.09 1.25 -22.89
N ASP A 4 13.06 0.87 -22.15
CA ASP A 4 11.71 0.71 -22.65
C ASP A 4 10.89 1.96 -22.24
N PHE A 5 10.42 2.74 -23.20
CA PHE A 5 9.63 3.94 -22.93
C PHE A 5 8.12 3.64 -23.01
N CYS A 6 7.37 3.92 -21.95
CA CYS A 6 5.92 3.82 -21.99
C CYS A 6 5.31 5.13 -22.52
N THR A 7 4.70 5.08 -23.70
CA THR A 7 3.99 6.22 -24.29
C THR A 7 2.62 6.48 -23.64
N PHE A 8 2.14 5.54 -22.82
CA PHE A 8 0.82 5.56 -22.19
C PHE A 8 0.94 5.86 -20.69
N GLY A 9 -0.01 6.65 -20.16
CA GLY A 9 -0.04 7.07 -18.74
C GLY A 9 0.46 8.49 -18.51
N ASN A 10 0.01 9.11 -17.41
CA ASN A 10 0.25 10.53 -17.12
C ASN A 10 1.73 10.88 -16.87
N THR A 11 2.51 9.91 -16.37
CA THR A 11 3.92 10.10 -15.99
C THR A 11 4.92 9.59 -17.03
N LYS A 12 4.44 8.95 -18.12
CA LYS A 12 5.25 8.38 -19.22
C LYS A 12 6.55 7.72 -18.73
N PRO A 13 6.45 6.68 -17.88
CA PRO A 13 7.60 6.09 -17.22
C PRO A 13 8.58 5.47 -18.23
N MET A 14 9.87 5.53 -17.90
CA MET A 14 10.90 4.77 -18.62
C MET A 14 11.35 3.60 -17.76
N ARG A 15 11.36 2.38 -18.31
CA ARG A 15 11.97 1.22 -17.66
C ARG A 15 13.38 1.04 -18.21
N VAL A 16 14.37 1.11 -17.33
CA VAL A 16 15.79 0.97 -17.65
C VAL A 16 16.27 -0.38 -17.14
N ARG A 17 16.82 -1.20 -18.04
CA ARG A 17 17.52 -2.45 -17.71
C ARG A 17 19.00 -2.17 -17.51
N VAL A 18 19.47 -2.38 -16.29
CA VAL A 18 20.88 -2.30 -15.89
C VAL A 18 21.42 -3.72 -15.82
N VAL A 19 22.56 -3.98 -16.45
CA VAL A 19 23.18 -5.32 -16.50
C VAL A 19 24.57 -5.22 -15.89
N ASN A 20 24.89 -6.13 -14.98
CA ASN A 20 26.24 -6.28 -14.46
C ASN A 20 27.09 -7.04 -15.50
N GLN A 21 28.12 -6.37 -16.02
CA GLN A 21 28.97 -6.90 -17.08
C GLN A 21 29.79 -8.13 -16.68
N TYR A 22 29.93 -8.43 -15.39
CA TYR A 22 30.74 -9.54 -14.89
C TYR A 22 29.97 -10.85 -14.71
N ASN A 23 28.64 -10.79 -14.55
CA ASN A 23 27.82 -11.99 -14.26
C ASN A 23 26.49 -12.04 -15.02
N ASP A 24 26.24 -11.11 -15.96
CA ASP A 24 25.01 -10.99 -16.75
C ASP A 24 23.71 -10.87 -15.93
N ASN A 25 23.81 -10.67 -14.61
CA ASN A 25 22.67 -10.32 -13.78
C ASN A 25 22.14 -8.96 -14.18
N HIS A 26 20.84 -8.79 -14.08
CA HIS A 26 20.20 -7.56 -14.50
C HIS A 26 19.07 -7.15 -13.58
N ASP A 27 18.98 -5.84 -13.37
CA ASP A 27 17.95 -5.20 -12.57
C ASP A 27 17.18 -4.22 -13.45
N TYR A 28 15.93 -3.99 -13.08
CA TYR A 28 15.06 -3.04 -13.76
C TYR A 28 14.78 -1.87 -12.82
N PHE A 29 14.90 -0.66 -13.36
CA PHE A 29 14.55 0.57 -12.67
C PHE A 29 13.51 1.33 -13.47
N TYR A 30 12.58 1.98 -12.79
CA TYR A 30 11.61 2.87 -13.41
C TYR A 30 11.99 4.31 -13.11
N VAL A 31 12.15 5.10 -14.17
CA VAL A 31 12.33 6.55 -14.10
C VAL A 31 10.96 7.19 -14.33
N LYS A 32 10.50 7.94 -13.32
CA LYS A 32 9.19 8.61 -13.28
C LYS A 32 9.39 10.07 -12.92
N LYS A 33 8.42 10.90 -13.30
CA LYS A 33 8.30 12.24 -12.70
C LYS A 33 7.90 12.07 -11.23
N ALA A 34 8.59 12.78 -10.34
CA ALA A 34 8.26 12.84 -8.93
C ALA A 34 6.89 13.50 -8.72
N ASP A 35 6.08 12.92 -7.85
CA ASP A 35 4.88 13.55 -7.29
C ASP A 35 4.74 13.18 -5.82
N ALA A 36 4.12 14.08 -5.04
CA ALA A 36 4.05 13.95 -3.59
C ALA A 36 3.31 12.68 -3.15
N SER A 37 2.20 12.32 -3.81
CA SER A 37 1.43 11.13 -3.46
C SER A 37 2.30 9.87 -3.60
N ARG A 38 3.00 9.71 -4.73
CA ARG A 38 3.89 8.56 -4.94
C ARG A 38 5.01 8.49 -3.92
N ILE A 39 5.67 9.60 -3.62
CA ILE A 39 6.75 9.65 -2.63
C ILE A 39 6.22 9.27 -1.23
N TYR A 40 5.07 9.82 -0.83
CA TYR A 40 4.45 9.46 0.45
C TYR A 40 4.07 7.99 0.51
N GLY A 41 3.60 7.41 -0.59
CA GLY A 41 3.25 5.99 -0.66
C GLY A 41 4.48 5.09 -0.51
N LEU A 42 5.59 5.45 -1.18
CA LEU A 42 6.87 4.75 -1.07
C LEU A 42 7.45 4.84 0.34
N GLU A 43 7.49 6.03 0.94
CA GLU A 43 7.97 6.22 2.32
C GLU A 43 7.09 5.46 3.34
N LEU A 44 5.76 5.48 3.19
CA LEU A 44 4.86 4.73 4.07
C LEU A 44 4.99 3.22 3.87
N GLU A 45 5.23 2.72 2.65
CA GLU A 45 5.57 1.31 2.44
C GLU A 45 6.86 0.94 3.16
N GLU A 46 7.95 1.68 2.92
CA GLU A 46 9.25 1.41 3.54
C GLU A 46 9.18 1.45 5.09
N LEU A 47 8.40 2.38 5.65
CA LEU A 47 8.29 2.56 7.10
C LEU A 47 7.34 1.57 7.79
N LEU A 48 6.24 1.17 7.14
CA LEU A 48 5.13 0.50 7.79
C LEU A 48 4.88 -0.95 7.30
N SER A 49 5.43 -1.31 6.14
CA SER A 49 5.26 -2.63 5.51
C SER A 49 6.45 -3.56 5.80
N PRO A 50 6.30 -4.90 5.67
CA PRO A 50 7.45 -5.80 5.59
C PRO A 50 8.29 -5.64 4.31
N ASN A 51 7.83 -4.87 3.33
CA ASN A 51 8.46 -4.79 2.03
C ASN A 51 9.42 -3.61 1.98
N HIS A 52 10.68 -3.90 1.69
CA HIS A 52 11.64 -2.86 1.34
C HIS A 52 11.49 -2.44 -0.11
N ILE A 53 11.64 -1.15 -0.38
CA ILE A 53 11.68 -0.59 -1.73
C ILE A 53 12.91 0.31 -1.86
N ASN A 54 13.76 0.02 -2.84
CA ASN A 54 14.82 0.92 -3.22
C ASN A 54 14.28 1.99 -4.16
N PHE A 55 14.36 3.25 -3.75
CA PHE A 55 14.04 4.39 -4.60
C PHE A 55 14.94 5.59 -4.29
N LEU A 56 15.09 6.48 -5.25
CA LEU A 56 15.85 7.72 -5.18
C LEU A 56 15.01 8.85 -5.76
N VAL A 57 14.98 9.97 -5.05
CA VAL A 57 14.37 11.22 -5.54
C VAL A 57 15.45 12.27 -5.69
N HIS A 58 15.49 12.92 -6.85
CA HIS A 58 16.33 14.08 -7.11
C HIS A 58 15.54 15.09 -7.95
N GLU A 59 15.29 16.27 -7.38
CA GLU A 59 14.41 17.28 -7.97
C GLU A 59 13.06 16.66 -8.40
N ASP A 60 12.70 16.79 -9.68
CA ASP A 60 11.47 16.26 -10.25
C ASP A 60 11.59 14.81 -10.75
N THR A 61 12.70 14.12 -10.44
CA THR A 61 12.97 12.76 -10.90
C THR A 61 12.87 11.77 -9.77
N LEU A 62 12.04 10.74 -9.96
CA LEU A 62 11.96 9.56 -9.11
C LEU A 62 12.54 8.36 -9.88
N ILE A 63 13.45 7.65 -9.26
CA ILE A 63 13.95 6.36 -9.72
C ILE A 63 13.52 5.32 -8.69
N GLU A 64 12.79 4.30 -9.09
CA GLU A 64 12.36 3.20 -8.22
C GLU A 64 12.78 1.86 -8.81
N GLU A 65 13.23 0.95 -7.96
CA GLU A 65 13.57 -0.42 -8.34
C GLU A 65 12.30 -1.21 -8.68
N HIS A 66 12.42 -2.13 -9.64
CA HIS A 66 11.34 -3.05 -9.97
C HIS A 66 10.99 -3.97 -8.81
N ILE A 67 9.72 -3.96 -8.43
CA ILE A 67 9.18 -4.86 -7.41
C ILE A 67 8.87 -6.21 -8.06
N ILE A 68 9.61 -7.24 -7.63
CA ILE A 68 9.51 -8.60 -8.16
C ILE A 68 8.17 -9.23 -7.73
N GLY A 69 7.50 -9.88 -8.69
CA GLY A 69 6.36 -10.74 -8.45
C GLY A 69 5.52 -10.92 -9.72
N VAL A 70 4.52 -11.79 -9.66
CA VAL A 70 3.55 -11.98 -10.74
C VAL A 70 2.47 -10.90 -10.63
N PRO A 71 2.15 -10.12 -11.66
CA PRO A 71 1.04 -9.17 -11.64
C PRO A 71 -0.25 -9.83 -11.14
N GLY A 72 -1.02 -9.15 -10.31
CA GLY A 72 -2.17 -9.77 -9.64
C GLY A 72 -3.24 -10.29 -10.61
N ASP A 73 -3.45 -9.64 -11.75
CA ASP A 73 -4.34 -10.10 -12.82
C ASP A 73 -3.83 -11.36 -13.52
N ASP A 74 -2.54 -11.41 -13.86
CA ASP A 74 -1.90 -12.61 -14.39
C ASP A 74 -1.91 -13.75 -13.35
N PHE A 75 -1.68 -13.44 -12.08
CA PHE A 75 -1.73 -14.41 -10.99
C PHE A 75 -3.13 -15.02 -10.85
N ILE A 76 -4.17 -14.17 -10.85
CA ILE A 76 -5.56 -14.61 -10.80
C ILE A 76 -5.92 -15.50 -11.98
N LYS A 77 -5.43 -15.18 -13.18
CA LYS A 77 -5.74 -15.92 -14.40
C LYS A 77 -5.01 -17.25 -14.50
N GLU A 78 -3.71 -17.26 -14.18
CA GLU A 78 -2.81 -18.37 -14.51
C GLU A 78 -2.42 -19.24 -13.29
N PHE A 79 -2.50 -18.70 -12.08
CA PHE A 79 -2.04 -19.39 -10.85
C PHE A 79 -3.18 -19.76 -9.90
N LEU A 80 -4.19 -18.90 -9.77
CA LEU A 80 -5.35 -19.15 -8.91
C LEU A 80 -6.08 -20.48 -9.22
N PRO A 81 -6.23 -20.92 -10.49
CA PRO A 81 -6.90 -22.18 -10.80
C PRO A 81 -6.04 -23.45 -10.57
N ARG A 82 -4.76 -23.30 -10.18
CA ARG A 82 -3.85 -24.44 -10.11
C ARG A 82 -4.08 -25.28 -8.84
N PRO A 83 -4.03 -26.61 -8.94
CA PRO A 83 -4.32 -27.50 -7.82
C PRO A 83 -3.24 -27.51 -6.72
N ASP A 84 -2.03 -27.05 -7.03
CA ASP A 84 -0.89 -26.95 -6.11
C ASP A 84 -0.86 -25.62 -5.34
N LEU A 85 -1.83 -24.73 -5.55
CA LEU A 85 -1.93 -23.47 -4.85
C LEU A 85 -2.33 -23.68 -3.37
N HIS A 86 -1.51 -23.20 -2.44
CA HIS A 86 -1.91 -23.11 -1.03
C HIS A 86 -2.89 -21.95 -0.77
N GLU A 87 -4.16 -22.17 -1.10
CA GLU A 87 -5.24 -21.17 -1.08
C GLU A 87 -5.40 -20.43 0.26
N VAL A 88 -5.33 -21.16 1.39
CA VAL A 88 -5.48 -20.58 2.73
C VAL A 88 -4.37 -19.56 3.04
N ARG A 89 -3.13 -19.83 2.61
CA ARG A 89 -2.01 -18.91 2.80
C ARG A 89 -2.16 -17.66 1.92
N LEU A 90 -2.61 -17.83 0.68
CA LEU A 90 -2.91 -16.72 -0.22
C LEU A 90 -4.04 -15.85 0.35
N ALA A 91 -5.13 -16.46 0.81
CA ALA A 91 -6.26 -15.76 1.43
C ALA A 91 -5.84 -14.96 2.67
N LYS A 92 -5.05 -15.58 3.56
CA LYS A 92 -4.45 -14.91 4.72
C LYS A 92 -3.65 -13.68 4.28
N GLU A 93 -2.78 -13.83 3.28
CA GLU A 93 -1.94 -12.73 2.81
C GLU A 93 -2.75 -11.60 2.16
N PHE A 94 -3.79 -11.92 1.37
CA PHE A 94 -4.64 -10.90 0.76
C PHE A 94 -5.45 -10.11 1.80
N ILE A 95 -5.93 -10.77 2.88
CA ILE A 95 -6.56 -10.09 4.02
C ILE A 95 -5.58 -9.11 4.68
N LYS A 96 -4.32 -9.52 4.87
CA LYS A 96 -3.28 -8.65 5.44
C LYS A 96 -2.93 -7.49 4.51
N PHE A 97 -2.83 -7.73 3.20
CA PHE A 97 -2.60 -6.68 2.20
C PHE A 97 -3.71 -5.63 2.19
N ASN A 98 -4.97 -6.07 2.23
CA ASN A 98 -6.13 -5.20 2.35
C ASN A 98 -6.06 -4.33 3.61
N GLU A 99 -5.65 -4.91 4.74
CA GLU A 99 -5.45 -4.17 5.99
C GLU A 99 -4.29 -3.16 5.88
N ARG A 100 -3.15 -3.53 5.30
CA ARG A 100 -2.02 -2.60 5.06
C ARG A 100 -2.46 -1.39 4.24
N CYS A 101 -3.20 -1.62 3.15
CA CYS A 101 -3.71 -0.55 2.30
C CYS A 101 -4.63 0.38 3.08
N PHE A 102 -5.55 -0.18 3.87
CA PHE A 102 -6.50 0.62 4.63
C PHE A 102 -5.84 1.42 5.76
N VAL A 103 -4.92 0.82 6.53
CA VAL A 103 -4.25 1.50 7.66
C VAL A 103 -3.59 2.80 7.21
N ARG A 104 -2.85 2.75 6.09
CA ARG A 104 -2.14 3.92 5.55
C ARG A 104 -2.94 4.70 4.51
N LEU A 105 -4.15 4.27 4.14
CA LEU A 105 -4.92 4.85 3.05
C LEU A 105 -4.18 4.84 1.69
N LEU A 106 -3.64 3.70 1.30
CA LEU A 106 -3.13 3.48 -0.07
C LEU A 106 -4.28 3.05 -0.98
N GLY A 107 -4.59 3.88 -1.98
CA GLY A 107 -5.75 3.72 -2.87
C GLY A 107 -5.46 2.90 -4.13
N ASP A 108 -6.53 2.63 -4.88
CA ASP A 108 -6.54 2.03 -6.23
C ASP A 108 -5.73 0.73 -6.40
N MET A 109 -5.80 -0.16 -5.42
CA MET A 109 -5.16 -1.48 -5.46
C MET A 109 -5.96 -2.51 -6.27
N ARG A 110 -6.16 -2.20 -7.55
CA ARG A 110 -6.65 -3.13 -8.59
C ARG A 110 -5.63 -4.24 -8.84
N ALA A 111 -6.09 -5.35 -9.43
CA ALA A 111 -5.25 -6.52 -9.71
C ALA A 111 -3.93 -6.23 -10.46
N TYR A 112 -3.89 -5.22 -11.34
CA TYR A 112 -2.68 -4.82 -12.06
C TYR A 112 -1.78 -3.83 -11.30
N ASN A 113 -2.19 -3.35 -10.12
CA ASN A 113 -1.45 -2.39 -9.27
C ASN A 113 -0.75 -3.06 -8.07
N TYR A 114 -0.78 -4.39 -8.01
CA TYR A 114 0.02 -5.19 -7.08
C TYR A 114 0.58 -6.42 -7.77
N VAL A 115 1.59 -7.00 -7.16
CA VAL A 115 2.16 -8.29 -7.54
C VAL A 115 2.01 -9.30 -6.39
N VAL A 116 2.01 -10.58 -6.76
CA VAL A 116 2.09 -11.71 -5.84
C VAL A 116 3.48 -12.33 -5.98
N GLU A 117 4.26 -12.23 -4.92
CA GLU A 117 5.55 -12.91 -4.77
C GLU A 117 5.29 -14.29 -4.16
N VAL A 118 5.85 -15.32 -4.81
CA VAL A 118 5.75 -16.72 -4.39
C VAL A 118 7.14 -17.22 -4.04
N THR A 119 7.37 -17.46 -2.75
CA THR A 119 8.67 -17.95 -2.25
C THR A 119 8.53 -19.43 -1.90
N PRO A 120 9.28 -20.34 -2.56
CA PRO A 120 9.37 -21.73 -2.12
C PRO A 120 9.92 -21.81 -0.69
N ASP A 121 9.32 -22.65 0.14
CA ASP A 121 9.75 -22.92 1.52
C ASP A 121 9.72 -24.44 1.76
N PHE A 122 10.38 -24.91 2.82
CA PHE A 122 10.63 -26.34 3.07
C PHE A 122 9.38 -27.22 3.02
N GLU A 123 8.23 -26.70 3.46
CA GLU A 123 6.97 -27.44 3.45
C GLU A 123 6.00 -26.98 2.35
N GLN A 124 5.85 -25.67 2.17
CA GLN A 124 4.78 -25.07 1.37
C GLN A 124 5.14 -23.66 0.95
N SER A 125 4.76 -23.25 -0.26
CA SER A 125 5.00 -21.89 -0.75
C SER A 125 4.47 -20.81 0.21
N GLN A 126 5.24 -19.73 0.36
CA GLN A 126 4.82 -18.51 1.03
C GLN A 126 4.38 -17.48 -0.01
N TYR A 127 3.32 -16.73 0.30
CA TYR A 127 2.82 -15.66 -0.56
C TYR A 127 3.04 -14.30 0.11
N ARG A 128 3.42 -13.32 -0.70
CA ARG A 128 3.44 -11.90 -0.31
C ARG A 128 2.75 -11.09 -1.39
N VAL A 129 1.73 -10.32 -1.02
CA VAL A 129 1.07 -9.38 -1.93
C VAL A 129 1.67 -7.99 -1.70
N ARG A 130 2.26 -7.42 -2.75
CA ARG A 130 3.03 -6.16 -2.72
C ARG A 130 2.41 -5.15 -3.68
N ALA A 131 2.14 -3.94 -3.20
CA ALA A 131 1.75 -2.85 -4.08
C ALA A 131 2.91 -2.49 -5.01
N ILE A 132 2.60 -2.12 -6.25
CA ILE A 132 3.57 -1.62 -7.24
C ILE A 132 3.22 -0.23 -7.76
N ASP A 133 2.03 0.26 -7.44
CA ASP A 133 1.62 1.62 -7.71
C ASP A 133 1.32 2.36 -6.40
N PHE A 134 1.92 3.54 -6.25
CA PHE A 134 1.86 4.34 -5.03
C PHE A 134 1.26 5.73 -5.27
N ASP A 135 0.77 6.00 -6.48
CA ASP A 135 0.31 7.34 -6.88
C ASP A 135 -1.08 7.74 -6.38
N GLN A 136 -1.77 6.80 -5.71
CA GLN A 136 -3.04 7.02 -5.02
C GLN A 136 -2.90 6.99 -3.49
N GLN A 137 -1.72 7.30 -2.97
CA GLN A 137 -1.52 7.44 -1.52
C GLN A 137 -2.34 8.62 -1.00
N SER A 138 -3.35 8.33 -0.17
CA SER A 138 -4.23 9.30 0.48
C SER A 138 -4.86 10.32 -0.47
N TYR A 139 -5.07 9.97 -1.74
CA TYR A 139 -5.52 10.90 -2.77
C TYR A 139 -7.04 10.94 -2.94
N GLU A 140 -7.70 9.80 -2.78
CA GLU A 140 -9.10 9.60 -3.14
C GLU A 140 -10.10 9.92 -2.00
N GLY A 141 -11.27 10.44 -2.36
CA GLY A 141 -12.30 10.82 -1.38
C GLY A 141 -13.11 9.64 -0.84
N ARG A 142 -13.32 8.60 -1.67
CA ARG A 142 -14.11 7.41 -1.32
C ARG A 142 -13.28 6.42 -0.52
N ARG A 143 -13.70 6.10 0.70
CA ARG A 143 -13.03 5.15 1.59
C ARG A 143 -12.87 3.76 0.96
N THR A 144 -13.84 3.32 0.16
CA THR A 144 -13.81 2.00 -0.49
C THR A 144 -12.66 1.84 -1.49
N LEU A 145 -12.06 2.94 -1.97
CA LEU A 145 -10.90 2.88 -2.87
C LEU A 145 -9.60 2.51 -2.14
N TYR A 146 -9.58 2.57 -0.80
CA TYR A 146 -8.46 2.13 0.04
C TYR A 146 -8.57 0.67 0.50
N LEU A 147 -9.56 -0.06 -0.02
CA LEU A 147 -9.89 -1.41 0.37
C LEU A 147 -9.87 -2.30 -0.89
N PRO A 148 -8.73 -2.96 -1.21
CA PRO A 148 -8.57 -3.83 -2.38
C PRO A 148 -9.75 -4.77 -2.66
N GLN A 149 -10.42 -5.25 -1.61
CA GLN A 149 -11.56 -6.16 -1.73
C GLN A 149 -12.77 -5.61 -2.52
N PHE A 150 -12.88 -4.29 -2.73
CA PHE A 150 -13.99 -3.69 -3.48
C PHE A 150 -13.73 -3.53 -4.98
N PHE A 151 -12.53 -3.84 -5.47
CA PHE A 151 -12.25 -3.79 -6.91
C PHE A 151 -12.73 -5.05 -7.61
N LYS A 152 -13.47 -4.89 -8.72
CA LYS A 152 -14.07 -6.00 -9.47
C LYS A 152 -13.05 -7.04 -9.95
N ASN A 153 -11.87 -6.59 -10.37
CA ASN A 153 -10.81 -7.50 -10.83
C ASN A 153 -10.15 -8.29 -9.68
N ASN A 154 -10.37 -7.91 -8.43
CA ASN A 154 -9.95 -8.70 -7.27
C ASN A 154 -11.02 -9.72 -6.83
N PHE A 155 -12.21 -9.72 -7.44
CA PHE A 155 -13.32 -10.58 -7.04
C PHE A 155 -12.95 -12.08 -6.90
N PRO A 156 -12.15 -12.69 -7.82
CA PRO A 156 -11.76 -14.09 -7.66
C PRO A 156 -11.00 -14.38 -6.36
N VAL A 157 -10.07 -13.50 -5.97
CA VAL A 157 -9.31 -13.64 -4.71
C VAL A 157 -10.17 -13.32 -3.50
N VAL A 158 -11.07 -12.33 -3.62
CA VAL A 158 -12.04 -12.00 -2.56
C VAL A 158 -12.97 -13.18 -2.30
N LYS A 159 -13.45 -13.83 -3.36
CA LYS A 159 -14.27 -15.04 -3.27
C LYS A 159 -13.52 -16.17 -2.58
N LEU A 160 -12.26 -16.40 -2.97
CA LEU A 160 -11.39 -17.37 -2.28
C LEU A 160 -11.29 -17.08 -0.77
N CYS A 161 -11.11 -15.80 -0.40
CA CYS A 161 -11.05 -15.41 1.00
C CYS A 161 -12.37 -15.69 1.73
N THR A 162 -13.52 -15.37 1.13
CA THR A 162 -14.84 -15.59 1.77
C THR A 162 -15.20 -17.06 1.86
N ASP A 163 -14.74 -17.89 0.93
CA ASP A 163 -15.04 -19.32 0.89
C ASP A 163 -14.19 -20.09 1.94
N LEU A 164 -12.97 -19.62 2.23
CA LEU A 164 -12.02 -20.31 3.11
C LEU A 164 -11.89 -19.73 4.52
N ILE A 165 -12.09 -18.43 4.69
CA ILE A 165 -11.76 -17.71 5.93
C ILE A 165 -13.03 -17.13 6.55
N ASN A 166 -13.39 -17.62 7.73
CA ASN A 166 -14.50 -17.06 8.50
C ASN A 166 -14.16 -15.65 9.05
N VAL A 167 -15.20 -14.95 9.52
CA VAL A 167 -15.08 -13.56 10.00
C VAL A 167 -14.14 -13.42 11.20
N GLU A 168 -14.13 -14.39 12.12
CA GLU A 168 -13.28 -14.33 13.32
C GLU A 168 -11.80 -14.48 12.96
N THR A 169 -11.47 -15.46 12.13
CA THR A 169 -10.12 -15.68 11.61
C THR A 169 -9.65 -14.49 10.76
N SER A 170 -10.52 -13.90 9.94
CA SER A 170 -10.21 -12.68 9.19
C SER A 170 -9.83 -11.52 10.13
N LYS A 171 -10.63 -11.28 11.18
CA LYS A 171 -10.31 -10.27 12.21
C LYS A 171 -9.03 -10.57 12.97
N GLN A 172 -8.67 -11.84 13.14
CA GLN A 172 -7.38 -12.23 13.73
C GLN A 172 -6.23 -11.83 12.81
N TYR A 173 -6.30 -12.15 11.51
CA TYR A 173 -5.25 -11.78 10.55
C TYR A 173 -5.06 -10.26 10.42
N GLN A 174 -6.16 -9.49 10.48
CA GLN A 174 -6.09 -8.02 10.57
C GLN A 174 -5.36 -7.56 11.83
N ARG A 175 -5.66 -8.15 13.00
CA ARG A 175 -4.98 -7.82 14.27
C ARG A 175 -3.49 -8.19 14.26
N GLU A 176 -3.13 -9.33 13.66
CA GLU A 176 -1.73 -9.70 13.42
C GLU A 176 -1.01 -8.62 12.60
N GLU A 177 -1.61 -8.18 11.49
CA GLU A 177 -1.00 -7.18 10.62
C GLU A 177 -0.85 -5.82 11.31
N ARG A 178 -1.89 -5.34 12.00
CA ARG A 178 -1.85 -4.10 12.79
C ARG A 178 -0.74 -4.13 13.85
N THR A 179 -0.54 -5.27 14.49
CA THR A 179 0.53 -5.45 15.49
C THR A 179 1.91 -5.29 14.85
N LEU A 180 2.11 -5.86 13.66
CA LEU A 180 3.36 -5.73 12.91
C LEU A 180 3.60 -4.29 12.46
N ILE A 181 2.58 -3.62 11.91
CA ILE A 181 2.67 -2.20 11.50
C ILE A 181 3.02 -1.32 12.70
N LYS A 182 2.32 -1.48 13.83
CA LYS A 182 2.57 -0.73 15.06
C LYS A 182 4.01 -0.88 15.56
N ARG A 183 4.56 -2.10 15.50
CA ARG A 183 5.95 -2.37 15.87
C ARG A 183 6.93 -1.62 14.96
N ARG A 184 6.71 -1.63 13.64
CA ARG A 184 7.57 -0.89 12.68
C ARG A 184 7.48 0.61 12.88
N LEU A 185 6.27 1.13 13.04
CA LEU A 185 6.03 2.56 13.33
C LEU A 185 6.81 3.01 14.57
N ASN A 186 6.72 2.26 15.67
CA ASN A 186 7.44 2.59 16.90
C ASN A 186 8.95 2.57 16.72
N PHE A 187 9.48 1.64 15.92
CA PHE A 187 10.90 1.55 15.61
C PHE A 187 11.38 2.73 14.74
N ALA A 188 10.55 3.18 13.81
CA ALA A 188 10.87 4.28 12.88
C ALA A 188 10.24 5.63 13.28
N LEU A 189 9.86 5.80 14.56
CA LEU A 189 9.02 6.91 15.00
C LEU A 189 9.53 8.31 14.58
N PRO A 190 10.82 8.65 14.72
CA PRO A 190 11.33 9.96 14.27
C PRO A 190 11.12 10.20 12.77
N ARG A 191 11.34 9.18 11.93
CA ARG A 191 11.13 9.26 10.47
C ARG A 191 9.64 9.43 10.15
N VAL A 192 8.79 8.65 10.81
CA VAL A 192 7.33 8.74 10.67
C VAL A 192 6.81 10.13 11.07
N GLN A 193 7.36 10.72 12.13
CA GLN A 193 6.99 12.07 12.57
C GLN A 193 7.41 13.14 11.57
N HIS A 194 8.60 13.03 10.96
CA HIS A 194 9.02 13.94 9.90
C HIS A 194 8.12 13.83 8.67
N LEU A 195 7.85 12.60 8.21
CA LEU A 195 6.93 12.35 7.10
C LEU A 195 5.53 12.92 7.38
N ARG A 196 5.04 12.73 8.61
CA ARG A 196 3.76 13.30 9.05
C ARG A 196 3.74 14.82 8.92
N THR A 197 4.77 15.51 9.38
CA THR A 197 4.85 16.97 9.26
C THR A 197 4.75 17.42 7.80
N CYS A 198 5.46 16.76 6.89
CA CYS A 198 5.39 17.04 5.46
C CYS A 198 3.98 16.79 4.89
N MET A 199 3.42 15.60 5.14
CA MET A 199 2.11 15.22 4.62
C MET A 199 0.97 16.10 5.16
N CYS A 200 1.05 16.55 6.42
CA CYS A 200 0.03 17.40 7.02
C CYS A 200 0.04 18.81 6.42
N ALA A 201 1.20 19.32 6.01
CA ALA A 201 1.37 20.64 5.40
C ALA A 201 1.05 20.67 3.90
N ASP A 202 1.04 19.52 3.22
CA ASP A 202 0.85 19.43 1.78
C ASP A 202 -0.62 19.28 1.36
N GLN A 203 -0.96 19.80 0.18
CA GLN A 203 -2.27 19.68 -0.45
C GLN A 203 -2.19 18.77 -1.67
N ILE A 204 -2.17 17.46 -1.42
CA ILE A 204 -2.10 16.45 -2.50
C ILE A 204 -3.43 16.17 -3.19
N SER A 205 -4.57 16.64 -2.65
CA SER A 205 -5.90 16.34 -3.17
C SER A 205 -6.84 17.55 -3.08
N SER A 206 -8.00 17.44 -3.74
CA SER A 206 -9.04 18.48 -3.72
C SER A 206 -9.74 18.56 -2.36
N ALA A 207 -10.20 19.76 -1.99
CA ALA A 207 -10.98 19.98 -0.77
C ALA A 207 -12.26 19.10 -0.70
N GLU A 208 -12.90 18.84 -1.85
CA GLU A 208 -14.06 17.96 -1.95
C GLU A 208 -13.73 16.52 -1.53
N LYS A 209 -12.66 15.94 -2.11
CA LYS A 209 -12.19 14.60 -1.75
C LYS A 209 -11.78 14.52 -0.28
N THR A 210 -11.04 15.51 0.22
CA THR A 210 -10.65 15.58 1.64
C THR A 210 -11.88 15.60 2.55
N TYR A 211 -12.88 16.44 2.24
CA TYR A 211 -14.13 16.53 2.98
C TYR A 211 -14.93 15.22 2.95
N GLN A 212 -15.00 14.57 1.79
CA GLN A 212 -15.68 13.29 1.66
C GLN A 212 -15.01 12.22 2.53
N LEU A 213 -13.69 12.09 2.44
CA LEU A 213 -12.96 11.04 3.13
C LEU A 213 -13.06 11.19 4.65
N ARG A 214 -12.90 12.41 5.19
CA ARG A 214 -13.05 12.63 6.63
C ARG A 214 -14.45 12.27 7.13
N LYS A 215 -15.50 12.57 6.36
CA LYS A 215 -16.88 12.20 6.72
C LYS A 215 -17.08 10.68 6.71
N GLU A 216 -16.54 9.99 5.70
CA GLU A 216 -16.65 8.53 5.62
C GLU A 216 -15.87 7.81 6.73
N LEU A 217 -14.68 8.31 7.09
CA LEU A 217 -13.87 7.76 8.18
C LEU A 217 -14.42 8.12 9.57
N ALA A 218 -14.95 9.33 9.76
CA ALA A 218 -15.65 9.71 10.99
C ALA A 218 -16.81 8.75 11.28
N LYS A 219 -17.60 8.42 10.25
CA LYS A 219 -18.70 7.46 10.35
C LYS A 219 -18.21 6.03 10.60
N LEU A 220 -17.17 5.59 9.91
CA LEU A 220 -16.64 4.23 10.07
C LEU A 220 -16.14 3.98 11.50
N HIS A 221 -15.29 4.89 11.99
CA HIS A 221 -14.64 4.74 13.30
C HIS A 221 -15.48 5.26 14.45
N ASN A 222 -16.63 5.90 14.15
CA ASN A 222 -17.45 6.63 15.12
C ASN A 222 -16.62 7.67 15.90
N ASP A 223 -15.83 8.47 15.17
CA ASP A 223 -14.88 9.42 15.74
C ASP A 223 -14.99 10.79 15.06
N PHE A 224 -15.49 11.78 15.79
CA PHE A 224 -15.69 13.14 15.32
C PHE A 224 -14.37 13.82 14.94
N ARG A 225 -13.22 13.42 15.50
CA ARG A 225 -11.94 14.10 15.30
C ARG A 225 -11.51 14.12 13.83
N PHE A 226 -11.97 13.18 12.99
CA PHE A 226 -11.75 13.26 11.55
C PHE A 226 -12.31 14.56 10.92
N MET A 227 -13.41 15.09 11.45
CA MET A 227 -13.99 16.33 10.95
C MET A 227 -13.13 17.58 11.24
N LEU A 228 -12.20 17.46 12.19
CA LEU A 228 -11.20 18.49 12.50
C LEU A 228 -10.00 18.44 11.55
N CYS A 229 -9.84 17.38 10.75
CA CYS A 229 -8.76 17.31 9.77
C CYS A 229 -9.03 18.25 8.57
N HIS A 230 -7.98 18.98 8.19
CA HIS A 230 -7.88 19.94 7.12
C HIS A 230 -7.09 19.42 5.91
N SER A 231 -6.17 18.46 6.08
CA SER A 231 -5.41 17.85 4.98
C SER A 231 -5.49 16.32 4.92
N MET A 232 -5.09 15.74 3.79
CA MET A 232 -5.04 14.28 3.62
C MET A 232 -4.00 13.64 4.54
N GLY A 233 -2.91 14.34 4.85
CA GLY A 233 -1.93 13.88 5.84
C GLY A 233 -2.55 13.69 7.22
N GLU A 234 -3.31 14.68 7.70
CA GLU A 234 -3.96 14.60 9.01
C GLU A 234 -4.97 13.45 9.08
N ILE A 235 -5.77 13.27 8.02
CA ILE A 235 -6.72 12.16 7.91
C ILE A 235 -5.97 10.82 7.98
N THR A 236 -4.85 10.71 7.26
CA THR A 236 -4.02 9.50 7.22
C THR A 236 -3.46 9.15 8.59
N PHE A 237 -2.84 10.10 9.27
CA PHE A 237 -2.22 9.85 10.57
C PHE A 237 -3.23 9.66 11.70
N LEU A 238 -4.42 10.27 11.62
CA LEU A 238 -5.52 9.96 12.53
C LEU A 238 -6.06 8.53 12.28
N ASN A 239 -6.20 8.12 11.01
CA ASN A 239 -6.60 6.75 10.67
C ASN A 239 -5.59 5.70 11.15
N ILE A 240 -4.29 5.97 10.98
CA ILE A 240 -3.21 5.13 11.54
C ILE A 240 -3.33 5.06 13.07
N THR A 241 -3.54 6.21 13.74
CA THR A 241 -3.66 6.30 15.20
C THR A 241 -4.80 5.45 15.72
N ILE A 242 -6.00 5.58 15.14
CA ILE A 242 -7.19 4.86 15.57
C ILE A 242 -7.08 3.37 15.23
N THR A 243 -6.67 3.04 14.00
CA THR A 243 -6.63 1.65 13.53
C THR A 243 -5.60 0.81 14.30
N LEU A 244 -4.47 1.41 14.68
CA LEU A 244 -3.39 0.74 15.43
C LEU A 244 -3.48 0.93 16.95
N GLY A 245 -4.46 1.70 17.44
CA GLY A 245 -4.59 2.05 18.86
C GLY A 245 -3.31 2.68 19.41
N LEU A 246 -2.80 3.71 18.74
CA LEU A 246 -1.59 4.44 19.17
C LEU A 246 -1.90 5.39 20.32
N THR A 247 -0.91 5.62 21.18
CA THR A 247 -0.97 6.53 22.32
C THR A 247 0.35 7.30 22.45
N GLY A 248 0.35 8.40 23.23
CA GLY A 248 1.54 9.20 23.48
C GLY A 248 2.15 9.79 22.20
N ALA A 249 3.47 9.80 22.09
CA ALA A 249 4.20 10.43 20.99
C ALA A 249 3.98 9.77 19.60
N ALA A 250 3.50 8.52 19.58
CA ALA A 250 3.18 7.80 18.35
C ALA A 250 1.80 8.17 17.79
N ALA A 251 0.90 8.69 18.63
CA ALA A 251 -0.43 9.10 18.19
C ALA A 251 -0.39 10.44 17.44
N TYR A 252 -1.39 10.65 16.60
CA TYR A 252 -1.73 11.92 15.99
C TYR A 252 -3.17 12.29 16.35
N PHE A 253 -3.36 13.52 16.83
CA PHE A 253 -4.66 14.12 17.03
C PHE A 253 -4.65 15.49 16.35
N PRO A 254 -5.67 15.82 15.54
CA PRO A 254 -5.76 17.12 14.90
C PRO A 254 -5.95 18.22 15.96
N GLU A 255 -5.67 19.46 15.59
CA GLU A 255 -5.87 20.60 16.48
C GLU A 255 -7.36 20.71 16.89
N GLY A 256 -7.62 20.94 18.17
CA GLY A 256 -8.97 21.00 18.74
C GLY A 256 -9.60 19.65 19.12
N ALA A 257 -8.84 18.55 19.04
CA ALA A 257 -9.27 17.20 19.43
C ALA A 257 -9.15 16.90 20.94
#